data_AF-A0A9D9J215-F1
#
_entry.id   AF-A0A9D9J215-F1
#
_cell.length_a   1.000
_cell.length_b   1.000
_cell.length_c   1.000
_cell.angle_alpha   90.00
_cell.angle_beta   90.00
_cell.angle_gamma   90.00
#
_symmetry.space_group_name_H-M   'P 1'
#
loop_
_entity.id
_entity.type
_entity.pdbx_description
1 polymer ?
#
loop_
_entity_poly.entity_id
_entity_poly.type
_entity_poly.pdbx_seq_one_letter_code
_entity_poly.pdbx_strand_id
1 'polypeptide(L)'
;IIYIPSDKTPLIRFKENRLMPKDVYLPKSRYDDRLRRFSERLESIISYVSRTDECRSVLLLGYFGEKAARKCGKCDVCLAKSAGKSSRRKEMAVEIAEFVSKYDFSGICRKYSIDTRGEWLISAVSTNEFLKDMVAAFGDGYKDYISVLRRMLDSGALGNIRNP
;
A
#
# COMPACT_ATOMS: atom_id res chain seq x y z
N ILE A 1 -16.68 76.13 6.97
CA ILE A 1 -16.21 75.23 5.89
C ILE A 1 -16.43 73.81 6.38
N ILE A 2 -17.26 73.02 5.69
CA ILE A 2 -17.62 71.65 6.09
C ILE A 2 -16.67 70.70 5.36
N TYR A 3 -15.93 69.91 6.12
CA TYR A 3 -15.01 68.90 5.60
C TYR A 3 -15.77 67.63 5.19
N ILE A 4 -15.46 67.09 4.01
CA ILE A 4 -15.98 65.80 3.52
C ILE A 4 -14.79 64.83 3.42
N PRO A 5 -14.78 63.73 4.19
CA PRO A 5 -13.66 62.78 4.19
C PRO A 5 -13.56 61.98 2.89
N SER A 6 -12.32 61.70 2.46
CA SER A 6 -12.02 60.92 1.25
C SER A 6 -12.21 59.41 1.49
N ASP A 7 -12.83 58.76 0.51
CA ASP A 7 -13.13 57.32 0.53
C ASP A 7 -11.86 56.47 0.34
N LYS A 8 -11.65 55.48 1.22
CA LYS A 8 -10.40 54.68 1.33
C LYS A 8 -10.49 53.32 0.65
N THR A 9 -11.29 53.21 -0.41
CA THR A 9 -11.57 51.93 -1.06
C THR A 9 -10.45 51.58 -2.04
N PRO A 10 -9.77 50.42 -1.93
CA PRO A 10 -8.71 50.05 -2.86
C PRO A 10 -9.30 49.80 -4.26
N LEU A 11 -8.81 50.55 -5.25
CA LEU A 11 -9.26 50.44 -6.64
C LEU A 11 -8.28 49.59 -7.45
N ILE A 12 -8.76 48.51 -8.06
CA ILE A 12 -8.02 47.74 -9.06
C ILE A 12 -8.29 48.37 -10.43
N ARG A 13 -7.28 49.01 -11.01
CA ARG A 13 -7.33 49.56 -12.36
C ARG A 13 -6.51 48.69 -13.31
N PHE A 14 -7.14 48.17 -14.35
CA PHE A 14 -6.43 47.50 -15.43
C PHE A 14 -5.53 48.49 -16.17
N LYS A 15 -4.33 48.04 -16.56
CA LYS A 15 -3.37 48.89 -17.28
C LYS A 15 -3.78 49.13 -18.75
N GLU A 16 -4.63 48.27 -19.28
CA GLU A 16 -5.04 48.26 -20.67
C GLU A 16 -6.55 48.45 -20.79
N ASN A 17 -6.96 49.06 -21.91
CA ASN A 17 -8.37 49.20 -22.25
C ASN A 17 -8.99 47.84 -22.53
N ARG A 18 -10.27 47.71 -22.22
CA ARG A 18 -11.05 46.53 -22.60
C ARG A 18 -11.08 46.42 -24.12
N LEU A 19 -10.65 45.28 -24.65
CA LEU A 19 -10.80 44.95 -26.07
C LEU A 19 -12.29 44.86 -26.43
N MET A 20 -12.68 45.46 -27.55
CA MET A 20 -14.03 45.30 -28.09
C MET A 20 -14.20 43.85 -28.56
N PRO A 21 -15.40 43.24 -28.46
CA PRO A 21 -15.60 41.85 -28.87
C PRO A 21 -15.16 41.54 -30.30
N LYS A 22 -15.24 42.53 -31.21
CA LYS A 22 -14.82 42.41 -32.61
C LYS A 22 -13.30 42.27 -32.80
N ASP A 23 -12.53 42.75 -31.83
CA ASP A 23 -11.05 42.76 -31.87
C ASP A 23 -10.45 41.56 -31.12
N VAL A 24 -11.30 40.68 -30.55
CA VAL A 24 -10.88 39.46 -29.87
C VAL A 24 -10.63 38.37 -30.92
N TYR A 25 -9.38 38.18 -31.32
CA TYR A 25 -8.96 37.07 -32.17
C TYR A 25 -8.56 35.85 -31.33
N LEU A 26 -9.31 34.76 -31.46
CA LEU A 26 -9.01 33.49 -30.81
C LEU A 26 -8.54 32.47 -31.86
N PRO A 27 -7.22 32.27 -32.04
CA PRO A 27 -6.72 31.38 -33.08
C PRO A 27 -7.15 29.94 -32.84
N LYS A 28 -7.51 29.24 -33.93
CA LYS A 28 -8.00 27.85 -33.89
C LYS A 28 -7.01 26.91 -33.19
N SER A 29 -5.71 27.10 -33.40
CA SER A 29 -4.66 26.32 -32.73
C SER A 29 -4.77 26.33 -31.19
N ARG A 30 -5.14 27.48 -30.59
CA ARG A 30 -5.32 27.60 -29.14
C ARG A 30 -6.57 26.87 -28.65
N TYR A 31 -7.61 26.82 -29.47
CA TYR A 31 -8.81 26.05 -29.19
C TYR A 31 -8.50 24.55 -29.24
N ASP A 32 -7.84 24.10 -30.31
CA ASP A 32 -7.46 22.70 -30.51
C ASP A 32 -6.54 22.19 -29.37
N ASP A 33 -5.57 23.01 -28.94
CA ASP A 33 -4.71 22.72 -27.78
C ASP A 33 -5.48 22.57 -26.45
N ARG A 34 -6.56 23.34 -26.28
CA ARG A 34 -7.42 23.24 -25.09
C ARG A 34 -8.28 21.99 -25.16
N LEU A 35 -8.84 21.70 -26.33
CA LEU A 35 -9.64 20.49 -26.56
C LEU A 35 -8.80 19.24 -26.32
N ARG A 36 -7.59 19.16 -26.88
CA ARG A 36 -6.67 18.04 -26.67
C ARG A 36 -6.37 17.81 -25.18
N ARG A 37 -5.98 18.86 -24.45
CA ARG A 37 -5.69 18.76 -23.00
C ARG A 37 -6.93 18.38 -22.18
N PHE A 38 -8.11 18.80 -22.63
CA PHE A 38 -9.36 18.42 -21.98
C PHE A 38 -9.64 16.92 -22.17
N SER A 39 -9.48 16.40 -23.38
CA SER A 39 -9.59 14.97 -23.68
C SER A 39 -8.60 14.13 -22.85
N GLU A 40 -7.33 14.53 -22.81
CA GLU A 40 -6.29 13.84 -22.01
C GLU A 40 -6.64 13.77 -20.51
N ARG A 41 -7.22 14.85 -19.96
CA ARG A 41 -7.69 14.89 -18.57
C ARG A 41 -8.86 13.95 -18.34
N LEU A 42 -9.84 13.92 -19.26
CA LEU A 42 -10.98 13.01 -19.17
C LEU A 42 -10.53 11.55 -19.21
N GLU A 43 -9.64 11.20 -20.14
CA GLU A 43 -9.06 9.85 -20.22
C GLU A 43 -8.34 9.47 -18.92
N SER A 44 -7.60 10.40 -18.32
CA SER A 44 -6.95 10.20 -17.02
C SER A 44 -7.95 9.93 -15.90
N ILE A 45 -9.08 10.66 -15.86
CA ILE A 45 -10.15 10.46 -14.88
C ILE A 45 -10.83 9.11 -15.07
N ILE A 46 -11.14 8.75 -16.32
CA ILE A 46 -11.74 7.45 -16.67
C ILE A 46 -10.80 6.32 -16.21
N SER A 47 -9.51 6.41 -16.56
CA SER A 47 -8.49 5.46 -16.12
C SER A 47 -8.42 5.35 -14.59
N TYR A 48 -8.47 6.49 -13.87
CA TYR A 48 -8.44 6.50 -12.41
C TYR A 48 -9.61 5.74 -11.78
N VAL A 49 -10.83 5.84 -12.36
CA VAL A 49 -12.03 5.18 -11.82
C VAL A 49 -12.08 3.70 -12.25
N SER A 50 -11.84 3.41 -13.52
CA SER A 50 -12.01 2.09 -14.11
C SER A 50 -10.96 1.07 -13.66
N ARG A 51 -9.73 1.51 -13.33
CA ARG A 51 -8.66 0.60 -12.91
C ARG A 51 -8.90 0.04 -11.51
N THR A 52 -8.77 -1.29 -11.37
CA THR A 52 -8.92 -2.01 -10.10
C THR A 52 -7.66 -2.79 -9.71
N ASP A 53 -6.62 -2.69 -10.53
CA ASP A 53 -5.36 -3.42 -10.42
C ASP A 53 -4.30 -2.63 -9.63
N GLU A 54 -4.36 -1.31 -9.63
CA GLU A 54 -3.37 -0.42 -9.02
C GLU A 54 -3.93 0.40 -7.85
N CYS A 55 -3.06 0.77 -6.91
CA CYS A 55 -3.47 1.55 -5.74
C CYS A 55 -3.95 2.96 -6.16
N ARG A 56 -5.12 3.39 -5.68
CA ARG A 56 -5.70 4.73 -5.97
C ARG A 56 -4.71 5.87 -5.72
N SER A 57 -3.97 5.81 -4.61
CA SER A 57 -2.97 6.84 -4.28
C SER A 57 -1.79 6.87 -5.26
N VAL A 58 -1.36 5.71 -5.75
CA VAL A 58 -0.27 5.64 -6.75
C VAL A 58 -0.72 6.23 -8.07
N LEU A 59 -1.93 5.90 -8.53
CA LEU A 59 -2.53 6.48 -9.74
C LEU A 59 -2.65 8.01 -9.64
N LEU A 60 -3.16 8.51 -8.51
CA LEU A 60 -3.36 9.93 -8.29
C LEU A 60 -2.03 10.70 -8.25
N LEU A 61 -1.04 10.18 -7.54
CA LEU A 61 0.29 10.80 -7.45
C LEU A 61 1.01 10.77 -8.81
N GLY A 62 0.85 9.68 -9.58
CA GLY A 62 1.34 9.59 -10.95
C GLY A 62 0.78 10.67 -11.88
N TYR A 63 -0.52 11.00 -11.76
CA TYR A 63 -1.15 12.09 -12.51
C TYR A 63 -0.53 13.46 -12.21
N PHE A 64 -0.09 13.70 -10.96
CA PHE A 64 0.62 14.92 -10.57
C PHE A 64 2.14 14.88 -10.84
N GLY A 65 2.65 13.80 -11.43
CA GLY A 65 4.05 13.66 -11.84
C GLY A 65 4.96 12.92 -10.84
N GLU A 66 4.41 12.36 -9.76
CA GLU A 66 5.17 11.59 -8.78
C GLU A 66 5.28 10.12 -9.19
N LYS A 67 6.50 9.68 -9.54
CA LYS A 67 6.76 8.32 -10.08
C LYS A 67 7.11 7.26 -9.03
N ALA A 68 7.46 7.64 -7.81
CA ALA A 68 7.95 6.74 -6.76
C ALA A 68 6.94 6.53 -5.62
N ALA A 69 5.65 6.55 -5.93
CA ALA A 69 4.60 6.39 -4.94
C ALA A 69 4.50 4.95 -4.42
N ARG A 70 4.52 4.79 -3.09
CA ARG A 70 4.29 3.49 -2.44
C ARG A 70 2.79 3.20 -2.32
N LYS A 71 2.41 1.92 -2.34
CA LYS A 71 1.02 1.49 -2.10
C LYS A 71 0.55 1.99 -0.73
N CYS A 72 -0.63 2.61 -0.68
CA CYS A 72 -1.12 3.28 0.54
C CYS A 72 -1.69 2.34 1.61
N GLY A 73 -2.06 1.11 1.25
CA GLY A 73 -2.61 0.12 2.18
C GLY A 73 -4.05 0.35 2.65
N LYS A 74 -4.67 1.50 2.32
CA LYS A 74 -5.98 1.93 2.86
C LYS A 74 -7.09 2.18 1.82
N CYS A 75 -6.79 2.13 0.53
CA CYS A 75 -7.81 2.26 -0.52
C CYS A 75 -8.51 0.92 -0.80
N ASP A 76 -9.68 0.99 -1.46
CA ASP A 76 -10.47 -0.15 -1.95
C ASP A 76 -9.62 -1.26 -2.60
N VAL A 77 -8.74 -0.90 -3.54
CA VAL A 77 -7.88 -1.87 -4.24
C VAL A 77 -6.86 -2.53 -3.29
N CYS A 78 -6.29 -1.77 -2.35
CA CYS A 78 -5.35 -2.32 -1.38
C CYS A 78 -6.06 -3.25 -0.38
N LEU A 79 -7.25 -2.85 0.08
CA LEU A 79 -8.05 -3.62 1.02
C LEU A 79 -8.51 -4.94 0.39
N ALA A 80 -9.01 -4.91 -0.84
CA ALA A 80 -9.39 -6.13 -1.58
C ALA A 80 -8.22 -7.13 -1.68
N LYS A 81 -6.99 -6.65 -1.95
CA LYS A 81 -5.79 -7.51 -1.99
C LYS A 81 -5.37 -8.04 -0.62
N SER A 82 -5.67 -7.33 0.46
CA SER A 82 -5.39 -7.78 1.83
C SER A 82 -6.41 -8.79 2.36
N ALA A 83 -7.67 -8.69 1.92
CA ALA A 83 -8.76 -9.57 2.37
C ALA A 83 -8.46 -11.05 2.06
N GLY A 84 -7.98 -11.35 0.85
CA GLY A 84 -7.57 -12.71 0.48
C GLY A 84 -6.34 -13.23 1.23
N LYS A 85 -5.47 -12.33 1.73
CA LYS A 85 -4.35 -12.73 2.59
C LYS A 85 -4.80 -13.01 4.02
N SER A 86 -5.82 -12.29 4.50
CA SER A 86 -6.40 -12.49 5.82
C SER A 86 -7.09 -13.85 5.95
N SER A 87 -7.88 -14.28 4.97
CA SER A 87 -8.53 -15.61 5.02
C SER A 87 -7.49 -16.73 5.05
N ARG A 88 -6.50 -16.66 4.16
CA ARG A 88 -5.41 -17.64 4.10
C ARG A 88 -4.58 -17.67 5.38
N ARG A 89 -4.35 -16.51 6.01
CA ARG A 89 -3.69 -16.43 7.33
C ARG A 89 -4.51 -17.07 8.44
N LYS A 90 -5.84 -16.89 8.44
CA LYS A 90 -6.74 -17.53 9.41
C LYS A 90 -6.78 -19.04 9.23
N GLU A 91 -6.93 -19.51 8.00
CA GLU A 91 -6.90 -20.95 7.67
C GLU A 91 -5.58 -21.61 8.11
N MET A 92 -4.43 -20.98 7.78
CA MET A 92 -3.13 -21.48 8.21
C MET A 92 -2.89 -21.38 9.72
N ALA A 93 -3.44 -20.37 10.40
CA ALA A 93 -3.33 -20.27 11.85
C ALA A 93 -4.08 -21.40 12.57
N VAL A 94 -5.23 -21.83 12.01
CA VAL A 94 -5.99 -22.99 12.50
C VAL A 94 -5.18 -24.28 12.30
N GLU A 95 -4.61 -24.48 11.11
CA GLU A 95 -3.78 -25.66 10.81
C GLU A 95 -2.53 -25.75 11.71
N ILE A 96 -1.85 -24.62 11.95
CA ILE A 96 -0.71 -24.57 12.89
C ILE A 96 -1.17 -24.86 14.33
N ALA A 97 -2.31 -24.30 14.77
CA ALA A 97 -2.81 -24.51 16.13
C ALA A 97 -3.19 -25.97 16.40
N GLU A 98 -3.82 -26.64 15.44
CA GLU A 98 -4.12 -28.08 15.52
C GLU A 98 -2.84 -28.92 15.62
N PHE A 99 -1.82 -28.60 14.80
CA PHE A 99 -0.54 -29.29 14.84
C PHE A 99 0.20 -29.08 16.17
N VAL A 100 0.21 -27.84 16.70
CA VAL A 100 0.86 -27.52 17.97
C VAL A 100 0.17 -28.23 19.15
N SER A 101 -1.14 -28.46 19.06
CA SER A 101 -1.90 -29.22 20.07
C SER A 101 -1.55 -30.72 20.08
N LYS A 102 -1.10 -31.27 18.95
CA LYS A 102 -0.84 -32.71 18.77
C LYS A 102 0.51 -33.18 19.33
N TYR A 103 1.45 -32.27 19.54
CA TYR A 103 2.80 -32.59 20.00
C TYR A 103 3.16 -31.74 21.24
N ASP A 104 3.85 -32.33 22.22
CA ASP A 104 4.32 -31.57 23.39
C ASP A 104 5.63 -30.84 23.06
N PHE A 105 5.55 -29.52 22.93
CA PHE A 105 6.70 -28.65 22.67
C PHE A 105 7.43 -28.21 23.95
N SER A 106 6.95 -28.59 25.14
CA SER A 106 7.52 -28.16 26.42
C SER A 106 8.99 -28.55 26.60
N GLY A 107 9.42 -29.65 25.97
CA GLY A 107 10.81 -30.11 25.95
C GLY A 107 11.73 -29.23 25.10
N ILE A 108 11.28 -28.83 23.91
CA ILE A 108 12.03 -27.92 23.02
C ILE A 108 12.13 -26.53 23.63
N CYS A 109 11.01 -26.00 24.14
CA CYS A 109 10.98 -24.66 24.73
C CYS A 109 11.91 -24.54 25.94
N ARG A 110 12.03 -25.60 26.75
CA ARG A 110 13.03 -25.68 27.84
C ARG A 110 14.46 -25.77 27.33
N LYS A 111 14.73 -26.59 26.32
CA LYS A 111 16.08 -26.80 25.77
C LYS A 111 16.68 -25.52 25.16
N TYR A 112 15.84 -24.69 24.55
CA TYR A 112 16.27 -23.46 23.87
C TYR A 112 15.88 -22.17 24.59
N SER A 113 15.40 -22.25 25.84
CA SER A 113 14.94 -21.10 26.63
C SER A 113 14.00 -20.16 25.85
N ILE A 114 13.04 -20.73 25.13
CA ILE A 114 12.11 -19.98 24.29
C ILE A 114 10.96 -19.47 25.17
N ASP A 115 10.78 -18.15 25.22
CA ASP A 115 9.60 -17.53 25.83
C ASP A 115 8.35 -17.86 24.99
N THR A 116 7.27 -18.31 25.64
CA THR A 116 5.99 -18.69 25.01
C THR A 116 5.29 -17.52 24.30
N ARG A 117 5.83 -16.30 24.42
CA ARG A 117 5.38 -15.08 23.74
C ARG A 117 5.78 -14.95 22.26
N GLY A 118 6.52 -15.92 21.71
CA GLY A 118 6.57 -16.16 20.25
C GLY A 118 7.36 -15.15 19.39
N GLU A 119 7.91 -14.07 19.95
CA GLU A 119 8.66 -13.07 19.17
C GLU A 119 10.00 -13.59 18.63
N TRP A 120 10.59 -14.61 19.26
CA TRP A 120 11.88 -15.20 18.85
C TRP A 120 11.77 -16.26 17.72
N LEU A 121 10.57 -16.80 17.47
CA LEU A 121 10.39 -17.97 16.59
C LEU A 121 10.83 -17.72 15.14
N ILE A 122 10.74 -16.46 14.68
CA ILE A 122 11.12 -16.06 13.31
C ILE A 122 12.64 -16.01 13.14
N SER A 123 13.39 -15.68 14.19
CA SER A 123 14.86 -15.67 14.20
C SER A 123 15.46 -17.07 14.33
N ALA A 124 14.75 -18.01 14.95
CA ALA A 124 15.25 -19.36 15.21
C ALA A 124 15.11 -20.28 13.99
N VAL A 125 14.00 -20.16 13.25
CA VAL A 125 13.68 -20.96 12.05
C VAL A 125 14.68 -20.73 10.91
N SER A 126 15.45 -19.63 10.93
CA SER A 126 16.49 -19.35 9.94
C SER A 126 17.83 -20.03 10.23
N THR A 127 18.03 -20.64 11.41
CA THR A 127 19.27 -21.35 11.75
C THR A 127 19.15 -22.85 11.51
N ASN A 128 20.14 -23.41 10.80
CA ASN A 128 20.18 -24.83 10.42
C ASN A 128 20.27 -25.81 11.61
N GLU A 129 20.64 -25.32 12.79
CA GLU A 129 20.87 -26.14 13.99
C GLU A 129 19.54 -26.48 14.71
N PHE A 130 18.62 -25.52 14.78
CA PHE A 130 17.26 -25.73 15.32
C PHE A 130 16.45 -26.72 14.48
N LEU A 131 16.58 -26.66 13.15
CA LEU A 131 15.91 -27.59 12.23
C LEU A 131 16.43 -29.03 12.37
N LYS A 132 17.72 -29.22 12.64
CA LYS A 132 18.32 -30.55 12.84
C LYS A 132 17.84 -31.19 14.14
N ASP A 133 17.75 -30.41 15.22
CA ASP A 133 17.28 -30.89 16.52
C ASP A 133 15.78 -31.22 16.54
N MET A 134 14.97 -30.48 15.76
CA MET A 134 13.55 -30.81 15.54
C MET A 134 13.37 -32.13 14.77
N VAL A 135 14.16 -32.38 13.72
CA VAL A 135 14.14 -33.67 12.99
C VAL A 135 14.60 -34.82 13.88
N ALA A 136 15.60 -34.58 14.74
CA ALA A 136 16.09 -35.58 15.68
C ALA A 136 15.10 -35.90 16.81
N ALA A 137 14.33 -34.92 17.29
CA ALA A 137 13.38 -35.09 18.39
C ALA A 137 12.00 -35.63 17.96
N PHE A 138 11.55 -35.37 16.72
CA PHE A 138 10.19 -35.71 16.26
C PHE A 138 10.15 -36.58 14.99
N GLY A 139 11.31 -36.95 14.42
CA GLY A 139 11.42 -37.82 13.25
C GLY A 139 11.00 -37.16 11.93
N ASP A 140 10.78 -37.99 10.89
CA ASP A 140 10.49 -37.53 9.52
C ASP A 140 9.13 -36.81 9.36
N GLY A 141 8.21 -36.95 10.32
CA GLY A 141 6.87 -36.34 10.28
C GLY A 141 6.85 -34.80 10.38
N TYR A 142 7.99 -34.18 10.68
CA TYR A 142 8.19 -32.73 10.76
C TYR A 142 8.61 -32.09 9.41
N LYS A 143 8.96 -32.90 8.40
CA LYS A 143 9.28 -32.40 7.04
C LYS A 143 8.13 -31.60 6.44
N ASP A 144 6.90 -31.99 6.73
CA ASP A 144 5.70 -31.27 6.28
C ASP A 144 5.61 -29.87 6.90
N TYR A 145 5.92 -29.73 8.19
CA TYR A 145 5.94 -28.43 8.88
C TYR A 145 7.04 -27.50 8.38
N ILE A 146 8.27 -28.00 8.14
CA ILE A 146 9.33 -27.19 7.47
C ILE A 146 8.87 -26.77 6.09
N SER A 147 8.26 -27.68 5.33
CA SER A 147 7.79 -27.37 3.98
C SER A 147 6.70 -26.28 3.99
N VAL A 148 5.82 -26.29 5.00
CA VAL A 148 4.78 -25.28 5.22
C VAL A 148 5.40 -23.96 5.66
N LEU A 149 6.34 -23.94 6.62
CA LEU A 149 7.06 -22.75 7.05
C LEU A 149 7.89 -22.11 5.92
N ARG A 150 8.61 -22.93 5.14
CA ARG A 150 9.36 -22.47 3.96
C ARG A 150 8.42 -21.89 2.92
N ARG A 151 7.29 -22.54 2.64
CA ARG A 151 6.23 -22.03 1.76
C ARG A 151 5.61 -20.72 2.29
N MET A 152 5.52 -20.53 3.61
CA MET A 152 5.05 -19.28 4.25
C MET A 152 6.07 -18.14 4.15
N LEU A 153 7.37 -18.43 4.25
CA LEU A 153 8.46 -17.49 4.03
C LEU A 153 8.53 -17.07 2.54
N ASP A 154 8.50 -18.05 1.63
CA ASP A 154 8.59 -17.82 0.17
C ASP A 154 7.35 -17.11 -0.40
N SER A 155 6.16 -17.34 0.17
CA SER A 155 4.93 -16.65 -0.23
C SER A 155 4.76 -15.25 0.39
N GLY A 156 5.69 -14.83 1.25
CA GLY A 156 5.61 -13.56 1.97
C GLY A 156 4.41 -13.46 2.91
N ALA A 157 3.82 -14.59 3.32
CA ALA A 157 2.64 -14.66 4.18
C ALA A 157 2.91 -14.15 5.61
N LEU A 158 4.18 -14.17 6.03
CA LEU A 158 4.62 -13.59 7.30
C LEU A 158 4.68 -12.05 7.27
N GLY A 159 4.63 -11.43 6.09
CA GLY A 159 4.70 -9.97 5.92
C GLY A 159 6.08 -9.40 6.29
N ASN A 160 6.39 -8.21 5.77
CA ASN A 160 7.52 -7.42 6.26
C ASN A 160 7.22 -7.01 7.71
N ILE A 161 7.56 -7.88 8.66
CA ILE A 161 7.69 -7.54 10.05
C ILE A 161 8.90 -6.62 10.07
N ARG A 162 8.63 -5.31 10.09
CA ARG A 162 9.65 -4.32 10.40
C ARG A 162 10.26 -4.75 11.72
N ASN A 163 11.53 -5.14 11.69
CA ASN A 163 12.34 -5.22 12.88
C ASN A 163 12.23 -3.86 13.60
N PRO A 164 12.03 -3.82 14.92
CA PRO A 164 12.22 -2.59 15.67
C PRO A 164 13.63 -2.01 15.46
#